data_AF-A0A7C1BMA1-F1
#
_entry.id   AF-A0A7C1BMA1-F1
#
_cell.length_a   1.000
_cell.length_b   1.000
_cell.length_c   1.000
_cell.angle_alpha   90.00
_cell.angle_beta   90.00
_cell.angle_gamma   90.00
#
_symmetry.space_group_name_H-M   'P 1'
#
loop_
_entity.id
_entity.type
_entity.pdbx_description
1 polymer ?
#
loop_
_entity_poly.entity_id
_entity_poly.type
_entity_poly.pdbx_seq_one_letter_code
_entity_poly.pdbx_strand_id
1 'polypeptide(L)'
;MQNLSKEIGKKVRIETIDNEIISGMLMPRVELLSEDYVTIKLDNGYNIGVKKSRIKSISIIEDLRKDKLSVELKKPKRKSERKNISILATGGTIASRVDYVTGGVKAAITPEELILSVPEIEDLANISSREIFNKFSENLKPEDWITIAKEIYKEIKKEKPYGVVVTHGTDTMAYTSAALAFMLKTPVPIVLT
;
A
#
# COMPACT_ATOMS: atom_id res chain seq x y z
N MET A 1 7.81 -30.07 7.48
CA MET A 1 8.57 -28.97 6.84
C MET A 1 8.50 -27.76 7.74
N GLN A 2 9.62 -27.06 7.94
CA GLN A 2 9.68 -25.80 8.70
C GLN A 2 8.61 -24.83 8.20
N ASN A 3 8.07 -24.03 9.13
CA ASN A 3 7.10 -23.00 8.81
C ASN A 3 7.78 -21.85 8.03
N LEU A 4 7.93 -22.05 6.71
CA LEU A 4 8.58 -21.12 5.77
C LEU A 4 7.90 -19.75 5.70
N SER A 5 6.69 -19.60 6.25
CA SER A 5 5.99 -18.31 6.31
C SER A 5 6.78 -17.23 7.06
N LYS A 6 7.54 -17.61 8.09
CA LYS A 6 8.39 -16.67 8.87
C LYS A 6 9.64 -16.22 8.11
N GLU A 7 9.99 -16.94 7.05
CA GLU A 7 11.22 -16.75 6.28
C GLU A 7 11.00 -15.95 4.97
N ILE A 8 9.75 -15.57 4.65
CA ILE A 8 9.42 -14.76 3.47
C ILE A 8 10.27 -13.48 3.45
N GLY A 9 10.80 -13.13 2.28
CA GLY A 9 11.67 -11.98 2.04
C GLY A 9 13.16 -12.22 2.33
N LYS A 10 13.55 -13.40 2.85
CA LYS A 10 14.96 -13.78 3.00
C LYS A 10 15.51 -14.41 1.72
N LYS A 11 16.81 -14.24 1.48
CA LYS A 11 17.51 -14.94 0.39
C LYS A 11 17.75 -16.39 0.82
N VAL A 12 17.32 -17.33 0.01
CA VAL A 12 17.41 -18.77 0.25
C VAL A 12 18.19 -19.47 -0.85
N ARG A 13 18.86 -20.56 -0.49
CA ARG A 13 19.45 -21.54 -1.39
C ARG A 13 18.61 -22.81 -1.30
N ILE A 14 18.09 -23.25 -2.43
CA ILE A 14 17.35 -24.50 -2.58
C ILE A 14 18.25 -25.49 -3.29
N GLU A 15 18.47 -26.64 -2.67
CA GLU A 15 19.10 -27.80 -3.32
C GLU A 15 17.99 -28.78 -3.69
N THR A 16 17.94 -29.19 -4.96
CA THR A 16 16.97 -30.17 -5.42
C THR A 16 17.50 -31.60 -5.29
N ILE A 17 16.59 -32.58 -5.38
CA ILE A 17 16.96 -34.01 -5.43
C ILE A 17 17.83 -34.34 -6.64
N ASP A 18 17.73 -33.54 -7.72
CA ASP A 18 18.50 -33.68 -8.96
C ASP A 18 19.86 -32.94 -8.89
N ASN A 19 20.26 -32.48 -7.70
CA ASN A 19 21.46 -31.69 -7.42
C ASN A 19 21.52 -30.31 -8.12
N GLU A 20 20.40 -29.81 -8.66
CA GLU A 20 20.31 -28.41 -9.08
C GLU A 20 20.30 -27.51 -7.84
N ILE A 21 21.05 -26.41 -7.92
CA ILE A 21 21.10 -25.37 -6.88
C ILE A 21 20.41 -24.14 -7.43
N ILE A 22 19.40 -23.67 -6.71
CA ILE A 22 18.63 -22.50 -7.07
C ILE A 22 18.70 -21.49 -5.93
N SER A 23 19.10 -20.26 -6.23
CA SER A 23 19.16 -19.18 -5.25
C SER A 23 18.20 -18.06 -5.61
N GLY A 24 17.53 -17.51 -4.61
CA GLY A 24 16.61 -16.40 -4.79
C GLY A 24 15.97 -15.97 -3.49
N MET A 25 15.15 -14.93 -3.56
CA MET A 25 14.35 -14.46 -2.43
C MET A 25 13.12 -15.35 -2.25
N LEU A 26 12.85 -15.77 -1.02
CA LEU A 26 11.62 -16.51 -0.73
C LEU A 26 10.41 -15.58 -0.84
N MET A 27 9.48 -15.93 -1.72
CA MET A 27 8.29 -15.13 -2.02
C MET A 27 7.06 -15.64 -1.28
N PRO A 28 6.10 -14.76 -0.95
CA PRO A 28 4.79 -15.20 -0.48
C PRO A 28 4.13 -16.06 -1.56
N ARG A 29 3.38 -17.08 -1.11
CA ARG A 29 2.55 -17.88 -2.01
C ARG A 29 1.35 -17.04 -2.44
N VAL A 30 1.11 -16.96 -3.75
CA VAL A 30 -0.14 -16.42 -4.30
C VAL A 30 -1.27 -17.40 -3.98
N GLU A 31 -2.40 -16.92 -3.48
CA GLU A 31 -3.52 -17.75 -3.01
C GLU A 31 -4.02 -18.77 -4.05
N LEU A 32 -3.89 -18.44 -5.34
CA LEU A 32 -4.31 -19.28 -6.46
C LEU A 32 -3.34 -20.44 -6.80
N LEU A 33 -2.13 -20.49 -6.21
CA LEU A 33 -1.14 -21.52 -6.50
C LEU A 33 -1.32 -22.75 -5.60
N SER A 34 -1.02 -23.95 -6.12
CA SER A 34 -0.99 -25.19 -5.33
C SER A 34 -0.05 -25.09 -4.11
N GLU A 35 -0.43 -25.77 -3.01
CA GLU A 35 0.41 -25.93 -1.82
C GLU A 35 1.72 -26.66 -2.08
N ASP A 36 1.83 -27.34 -3.22
CA ASP A 36 2.97 -28.16 -3.55
C ASP A 36 4.18 -27.36 -4.01
N TYR A 37 4.08 -26.03 -4.13
CA TYR A 37 5.16 -25.20 -4.65
C TYR A 37 5.68 -24.19 -3.62
N VAL A 38 6.98 -23.95 -3.69
CA VAL A 38 7.66 -22.83 -3.05
C VAL A 38 7.98 -21.80 -4.14
N THR A 39 7.55 -20.56 -3.95
CA THR A 39 7.84 -19.49 -4.92
C THR A 39 9.12 -18.78 -4.49
N ILE A 40 10.06 -18.60 -5.42
CA ILE A 40 11.26 -17.80 -5.21
C ILE A 40 11.44 -16.79 -6.35
N LYS A 41 11.99 -15.62 -6.02
CA LYS A 41 12.39 -14.60 -6.98
C LYS A 41 13.89 -14.68 -7.20
N LEU A 42 14.29 -15.01 -8.42
CA LEU A 42 15.68 -15.13 -8.82
C LEU A 42 16.36 -13.75 -8.84
N ASP A 43 17.70 -13.73 -8.83
CA ASP A 43 18.48 -12.49 -8.87
C ASP A 43 18.27 -11.68 -10.17
N ASN A 44 17.77 -12.33 -11.24
CA ASN A 44 17.37 -11.67 -12.49
C ASN A 44 15.94 -11.07 -12.46
N GLY A 45 15.25 -11.15 -11.31
CA GLY A 45 13.92 -10.58 -11.10
C GLY A 45 12.74 -11.49 -11.45
N TYR A 46 12.96 -12.65 -12.07
CA TYR A 46 11.90 -13.60 -12.42
C TYR A 46 11.43 -14.41 -11.21
N ASN A 47 10.12 -14.63 -11.11
CA ASN A 47 9.52 -15.53 -10.12
C ASN A 47 9.42 -16.95 -10.70
N ILE A 48 9.84 -17.96 -9.95
CA ILE A 48 9.67 -19.37 -10.30
C ILE A 48 9.03 -20.15 -9.15
N GLY A 49 8.31 -21.21 -9.49
CA GLY A 49 7.76 -22.17 -8.53
C GLY A 49 8.58 -23.45 -8.50
N VAL A 50 9.11 -23.83 -7.32
CA VAL A 50 9.82 -25.09 -7.12
C VAL A 50 8.92 -26.07 -6.38
N LYS A 51 8.65 -27.24 -6.98
CA LYS A 51 7.81 -28.27 -6.37
C LYS A 51 8.49 -28.82 -5.11
N LYS A 52 7.79 -28.83 -3.98
CA LYS A 52 8.28 -29.26 -2.66
C LYS A 52 8.87 -30.67 -2.67
N SER A 53 8.31 -31.59 -3.45
CA SER A 53 8.84 -32.95 -3.60
C SER A 53 10.20 -33.02 -4.31
N ARG A 54 10.57 -31.99 -5.08
CA ARG A 54 11.89 -31.88 -5.71
C ARG A 54 12.92 -31.24 -4.78
N ILE A 55 12.53 -30.71 -3.63
CA ILE A 55 13.42 -29.98 -2.72
C ILE A 55 14.06 -30.96 -1.74
N LYS A 56 15.38 -31.06 -1.79
CA LYS A 56 16.20 -31.83 -0.86
C LYS A 56 16.49 -31.01 0.40
N SER A 57 16.89 -29.75 0.25
CA SER A 57 17.16 -28.85 1.38
C SER A 57 16.90 -27.38 1.02
N ILE A 58 16.59 -26.56 2.03
CA ILE A 58 16.50 -25.11 1.92
C ILE A 58 17.38 -24.52 3.03
N SER A 59 18.30 -23.64 2.67
CA SER A 59 19.11 -22.87 3.62
C SER A 59 18.94 -21.37 3.42
N ILE A 60 18.95 -20.62 4.52
CA ILE A 60 18.88 -19.15 4.48
C ILE A 60 20.31 -18.64 4.28
N ILE A 61 20.51 -17.83 3.25
CA ILE A 61 21.81 -17.24 2.92
C ILE A 61 21.92 -15.85 3.55
N GLU A 62 20.85 -15.06 3.50
CA GLU A 62 20.88 -13.65 3.89
C GLU A 62 19.50 -13.14 4.32
N ASP A 63 19.46 -12.23 5.30
CA ASP A 63 18.25 -11.53 5.70
C ASP A 63 18.22 -10.11 5.12
N LEU A 64 17.73 -10.02 3.89
CA LEU A 64 17.55 -8.76 3.15
C LEU A 64 16.54 -7.81 3.81
N ARG A 65 15.84 -8.22 4.88
CA ARG A 65 14.98 -7.33 5.67
C ARG A 65 15.76 -6.30 6.47
N LYS A 66 17.03 -6.57 6.81
CA LYS A 66 17.86 -5.68 7.64
C LYS A 66 18.36 -4.44 6.89
N ASP A 67 18.56 -4.54 5.58
CA ASP A 67 18.98 -3.40 4.73
C ASP A 67 17.81 -2.52 4.27
N LYS A 68 16.65 -2.62 4.93
CA LYS A 68 15.56 -1.68 4.65
C LYS A 68 16.07 -0.26 4.90
N LEU A 69 16.29 0.42 3.79
CA LEU A 69 16.10 1.85 3.60
C LEU A 69 14.87 2.29 4.42
N SER A 70 15.10 2.64 5.68
CA SER A 70 14.50 3.82 6.24
C SER A 70 15.06 4.97 5.39
N VAL A 71 14.46 5.21 4.22
CA VAL A 71 14.43 6.58 3.75
C VAL A 71 13.75 7.29 4.89
N GLU A 72 14.54 8.02 5.68
CA GLU A 72 14.00 8.84 6.75
C GLU A 72 13.14 9.87 6.02
N LEU A 73 11.83 9.57 5.99
CA LEU A 73 10.86 10.37 5.28
C LEU A 73 10.84 11.72 5.99
N LYS A 74 11.54 12.70 5.40
CA LYS A 74 11.58 14.05 5.95
C LYS A 74 10.16 14.58 5.91
N LYS A 75 9.65 14.97 7.08
CA LYS A 75 8.35 15.63 7.17
C LYS A 75 8.34 16.85 6.25
N PRO A 76 7.34 17.01 5.39
CA PRO A 76 7.28 18.14 4.48
C PRO A 76 7.24 19.45 5.26
N LYS A 77 7.91 20.46 4.72
CA LYS A 77 7.94 21.77 5.37
C LYS A 77 6.62 22.47 5.11
N ARG A 78 5.85 22.69 6.18
CA ARG A 78 4.66 23.53 6.11
C ARG A 78 5.06 25.00 5.90
N LYS A 79 4.44 25.65 4.92
CA LYS A 79 4.62 27.08 4.64
C LYS A 79 3.35 27.86 4.96
N SER A 80 3.46 28.99 5.67
CA SER A 80 2.30 29.72 6.19
C SER A 80 1.42 30.34 5.10
N GLU A 81 2.00 30.64 3.94
CA GLU A 81 1.32 31.18 2.76
C GLU A 81 0.50 30.15 1.98
N ARG A 82 0.73 28.84 2.21
CA ARG A 82 0.07 27.75 1.48
C ARG A 82 -1.23 27.31 2.17
N LYS A 83 -2.19 26.88 1.36
CA LYS A 83 -3.45 26.30 1.86
C LYS A 83 -3.19 24.92 2.46
N ASN A 84 -3.87 24.60 3.55
CA ASN A 84 -3.85 23.26 4.14
C ASN A 84 -4.87 22.37 3.44
N ILE A 85 -4.44 21.24 2.91
CA ILE A 85 -5.31 20.25 2.27
C ILE A 85 -5.20 18.93 3.04
N SER A 86 -6.34 18.38 3.44
CA SER A 86 -6.40 17.05 4.09
C SER A 86 -6.76 15.98 3.07
N ILE A 87 -5.95 14.93 2.99
CA ILE A 87 -6.18 13.76 2.14
C ILE A 87 -6.63 12.59 3.04
N LEU A 88 -7.83 12.10 2.82
CA LEU A 88 -8.41 10.98 3.56
C LEU A 88 -8.44 9.75 2.67
N ALA A 89 -7.66 8.72 3.02
CA ALA A 89 -7.58 7.52 2.21
C ALA A 89 -8.67 6.50 2.59
N THR A 90 -9.45 6.05 1.60
CA THR A 90 -10.46 4.97 1.76
C THR A 90 -10.06 3.67 1.05
N GLY A 91 -8.91 3.72 0.36
CA GLY A 91 -8.45 2.72 -0.60
C GLY A 91 -8.02 3.41 -1.88
N GLY A 92 -8.04 2.66 -2.98
CA GLY A 92 -7.61 3.14 -4.30
C GLY A 92 -6.10 3.05 -4.52
N THR A 93 -5.70 3.01 -5.78
CA THR A 93 -4.30 2.78 -6.21
C THR A 93 -3.45 4.04 -6.23
N ILE A 94 -4.06 5.24 -6.15
CA ILE A 94 -3.36 6.53 -6.13
C ILE A 94 -2.38 6.60 -4.95
N ALA A 95 -2.79 6.05 -3.83
CA ALA A 95 -2.00 5.88 -2.64
C ALA A 95 -1.28 4.52 -2.69
N SER A 96 -0.53 4.16 -3.75
CA SER A 96 0.20 2.88 -3.79
C SER A 96 1.61 3.01 -4.34
N ARG A 97 2.56 2.29 -3.72
CA ARG A 97 3.96 2.16 -4.14
C ARG A 97 4.35 0.72 -4.40
N VAL A 98 5.26 0.52 -5.34
CA VAL A 98 5.85 -0.78 -5.61
C VAL A 98 7.03 -1.00 -4.66
N ASP A 99 6.96 -2.08 -3.88
CA ASP A 99 8.10 -2.63 -3.16
C ASP A 99 8.89 -3.49 -4.14
N TYR A 100 9.88 -2.91 -4.82
CA TYR A 100 10.63 -3.59 -5.89
C TYR A 100 11.38 -4.85 -5.43
N VAL A 101 11.71 -4.93 -4.14
CA VAL A 101 12.37 -6.09 -3.53
C VAL A 101 11.40 -7.27 -3.59
N THR A 102 10.21 -7.10 -3.03
CA THR A 102 9.16 -8.13 -3.03
C THR A 102 8.33 -8.17 -4.33
N GLY A 103 8.45 -7.18 -5.21
CA GLY A 103 7.52 -6.97 -6.33
C GLY A 103 6.07 -6.70 -5.91
N GLY A 104 5.80 -6.51 -4.61
CA GLY A 104 4.46 -6.28 -4.08
C GLY A 104 4.06 -4.81 -4.17
N VAL A 105 2.75 -4.55 -4.15
CA VAL A 105 2.20 -3.19 -4.06
C VAL A 105 1.76 -2.92 -2.64
N LYS A 106 2.17 -1.78 -2.08
CA LYS A 106 1.78 -1.32 -0.74
C LYS A 106 1.06 0.01 -0.82
N ALA A 107 0.10 0.23 0.06
CA ALA A 107 -0.52 1.55 0.15
C ALA A 107 0.49 2.60 0.66
N ALA A 108 0.56 3.74 -0.02
CA ALA A 108 1.27 4.96 0.36
C ALA A 108 0.31 5.87 1.11
N ILE A 109 0.40 5.90 2.43
CA ILE A 109 -0.63 6.47 3.30
C ILE A 109 -0.19 7.81 3.90
N THR A 110 1.11 7.99 4.12
CA THR A 110 1.62 9.17 4.83
C THR A 110 1.84 10.36 3.88
N PRO A 111 1.83 11.61 4.39
CA PRO A 111 2.07 12.79 3.56
C PRO A 111 3.40 12.71 2.84
N GLU A 112 4.43 12.17 3.51
CA GLU A 112 5.76 12.02 2.96
C GLU A 112 5.79 11.01 1.80
N GLU A 113 5.06 9.89 1.92
CA GLU A 113 4.97 8.90 0.84
C GLU A 113 4.22 9.47 -0.39
N LEU A 114 3.19 10.28 -0.17
CA LEU A 114 2.46 10.96 -1.25
C LEU A 114 3.32 12.01 -1.94
N ILE A 115 4.04 12.85 -1.17
CA ILE A 115 4.94 13.87 -1.72
C ILE A 115 6.12 13.23 -2.46
N LEU A 116 6.67 12.12 -1.99
CA LEU A 116 7.69 11.40 -2.75
C LEU A 116 7.18 10.87 -4.09
N SER A 117 5.90 10.50 -4.14
CA SER A 117 5.28 9.97 -5.36
C SER A 117 4.91 11.09 -6.34
N VAL A 118 4.54 12.26 -5.82
CA VAL A 118 4.17 13.46 -6.61
C VAL A 118 4.77 14.71 -5.94
N PRO A 119 6.08 15.01 -6.15
CA PRO A 119 6.76 16.13 -5.48
C PRO A 119 6.11 17.49 -5.71
N GLU A 120 5.46 17.68 -6.85
CA GLU A 120 4.81 18.92 -7.26
C GLU A 120 3.69 19.36 -6.30
N ILE A 121 3.07 18.44 -5.56
CA ILE A 121 2.02 18.79 -4.60
C ILE A 121 2.56 19.60 -3.41
N GLU A 122 3.83 19.40 -3.05
CA GLU A 122 4.47 20.17 -1.98
C GLU A 122 4.43 21.65 -2.33
N ASP A 123 4.57 22.00 -3.62
CA ASP A 123 4.58 23.39 -4.06
C ASP A 123 3.21 24.08 -4.07
N LEU A 124 2.14 23.30 -4.14
CA LEU A 124 0.78 23.79 -4.22
C LEU A 124 0.13 23.98 -2.84
N ALA A 125 0.36 23.06 -1.90
CA ALA A 125 -0.36 23.04 -0.63
C ALA A 125 0.43 22.38 0.51
N ASN A 126 0.04 22.71 1.74
CA ASN A 126 0.46 21.97 2.92
C ASN A 126 -0.42 20.72 3.04
N ILE A 127 0.16 19.54 2.78
CA ILE A 127 -0.57 18.28 2.80
C ILE A 127 -0.58 17.67 4.20
N SER A 128 -1.75 17.27 4.67
CA SER A 128 -1.94 16.26 5.71
C SER A 128 -2.66 15.07 5.11
N SER A 129 -2.31 13.86 5.52
CA SER A 129 -2.99 12.66 5.08
C SER A 129 -3.15 11.67 6.22
N ARG A 130 -4.24 10.90 6.14
CA ARG A 130 -4.48 9.76 7.02
C ARG A 130 -5.38 8.75 6.33
N GLU A 131 -5.26 7.50 6.76
CA GLU A 131 -6.15 6.45 6.36
C GLU A 131 -7.44 6.46 7.20
N ILE A 132 -8.58 6.28 6.54
CA ILE A 132 -9.85 5.94 7.17
C ILE A 132 -9.97 4.41 7.22
N PHE A 133 -9.80 3.77 6.07
CA PHE A 133 -9.70 2.32 5.88
C PHE A 133 -9.08 2.03 4.50
N ASN A 134 -8.75 0.78 4.23
CA ASN A 134 -8.28 0.31 2.92
C ASN A 134 -9.20 -0.81 2.41
N LYS A 135 -10.18 -0.43 1.59
CA LYS A 135 -11.13 -1.36 0.95
C LYS A 135 -11.15 -1.13 -0.55
N PHE A 136 -11.33 -2.20 -1.32
CA PHE A 136 -11.66 -2.06 -2.73
C PHE A 136 -13.06 -1.46 -2.90
N SER A 137 -13.25 -0.65 -3.93
CA SER A 137 -14.50 0.10 -4.17
C SER A 137 -15.72 -0.81 -4.27
N GLU A 138 -15.57 -1.96 -4.91
CA GLU A 138 -16.61 -2.98 -5.07
C GLU A 138 -17.09 -3.57 -3.74
N ASN A 139 -16.30 -3.45 -2.67
CA ASN A 139 -16.63 -3.95 -1.35
C ASN A 139 -17.20 -2.88 -0.42
N LEU A 140 -17.34 -1.64 -0.90
CA LEU A 140 -17.91 -0.54 -0.11
C LEU A 140 -19.43 -0.69 0.01
N LYS A 141 -19.92 -0.46 1.22
CA LYS A 141 -21.34 -0.53 1.57
C LYS A 141 -21.85 0.81 2.09
N PRO A 142 -23.18 1.02 2.19
CA PRO A 142 -23.73 2.27 2.72
C PRO A 142 -23.19 2.67 4.10
N GLU A 143 -22.83 1.70 4.96
CA GLU A 143 -22.22 1.97 6.27
C GLU A 143 -20.82 2.60 6.14
N ASP A 144 -20.09 2.27 5.08
CA ASP A 144 -18.79 2.86 4.77
C ASP A 144 -18.97 4.32 4.34
N TRP A 145 -20.02 4.66 3.58
CA TRP A 145 -20.32 6.06 3.22
C TRP A 145 -20.60 6.92 4.45
N ILE A 146 -21.35 6.38 5.43
CA ILE A 146 -21.59 7.06 6.71
C ILE A 146 -20.26 7.29 7.45
N THR A 147 -19.37 6.30 7.42
CA THR A 147 -18.05 6.40 8.03
C THR A 147 -17.22 7.49 7.36
N ILE A 148 -17.16 7.50 6.02
CA ILE A 148 -16.46 8.53 5.24
C ILE A 148 -17.00 9.93 5.59
N ALA A 149 -18.33 10.11 5.59
CA ALA A 149 -18.96 11.38 5.91
C ALA A 149 -18.60 11.87 7.33
N LYS A 150 -18.64 10.98 8.33
CA LYS A 150 -18.26 11.30 9.71
C LYS A 150 -16.78 11.69 9.82
N GLU A 151 -15.91 11.00 9.10
CA GLU A 151 -14.47 11.29 9.12
C GLU A 151 -14.12 12.59 8.43
N ILE A 152 -14.75 12.92 7.29
CA ILE A 152 -14.65 14.24 6.66
C ILE A 152 -15.09 15.34 7.63
N TYR A 153 -16.24 15.15 8.30
CA TYR A 153 -16.75 16.13 9.25
C TYR A 153 -15.80 16.37 10.43
N LYS A 154 -15.24 15.29 11.00
CA LYS A 154 -14.24 15.38 12.08
C LYS A 154 -12.99 16.11 11.61
N GLU A 155 -12.51 15.80 10.41
CA GLU A 155 -11.34 16.43 9.80
C GLU A 155 -11.55 17.95 9.65
N ILE A 156 -12.69 18.35 9.09
CA ILE A 156 -13.05 19.76 8.90
C ILE A 156 -13.09 20.50 10.24
N LYS A 157 -13.66 19.88 11.28
CA LYS A 157 -13.74 20.49 12.62
C LYS A 157 -12.38 20.63 13.30
N LYS A 158 -11.56 19.59 13.22
CA LYS A 158 -10.30 19.48 13.97
C LYS A 158 -9.18 20.26 13.29
N GLU A 159 -8.95 19.99 12.02
CA GLU A 159 -7.80 20.51 11.26
C GLU A 159 -8.13 21.81 10.52
N LYS A 160 -9.42 22.10 10.30
CA LYS A 160 -9.90 23.29 9.56
C LYS A 160 -9.15 23.49 8.23
N PRO A 161 -9.07 22.46 7.37
CA PRO A 161 -8.36 22.56 6.10
C PRO A 161 -9.11 23.50 5.16
N TYR A 162 -8.40 23.99 4.13
CA TYR A 162 -9.01 24.74 3.03
C TYR A 162 -9.89 23.83 2.15
N GLY A 163 -9.58 22.54 2.08
CA GLY A 163 -10.34 21.53 1.35
C GLY A 163 -9.95 20.11 1.75
N VAL A 164 -10.81 19.15 1.43
CA VAL A 164 -10.61 17.73 1.72
C VAL A 164 -10.59 16.95 0.40
N VAL A 165 -9.57 16.11 0.23
CA VAL A 165 -9.49 15.13 -0.86
C VAL A 165 -9.72 13.75 -0.25
N VAL A 166 -10.52 12.92 -0.90
CA VAL A 166 -10.80 11.54 -0.47
C VAL A 166 -10.32 10.61 -1.57
N THR A 167 -9.30 9.79 -1.29
CA THR A 167 -8.86 8.78 -2.27
C THR A 167 -9.82 7.60 -2.23
N HIS A 168 -10.24 7.12 -3.39
CA HIS A 168 -11.31 6.15 -3.54
C HIS A 168 -11.04 5.23 -4.75
N GLY A 169 -11.58 4.01 -4.71
CA GLY A 169 -11.55 3.13 -5.88
C GLY A 169 -12.52 3.60 -6.98
N THR A 170 -12.20 3.33 -8.24
CA THR A 170 -12.94 3.88 -9.39
C THR A 170 -14.36 3.34 -9.54
N ASP A 171 -14.59 2.07 -9.21
CA ASP A 171 -15.80 1.35 -9.61
C ASP A 171 -17.07 1.91 -8.96
N THR A 172 -16.98 2.31 -7.69
CA THR A 172 -18.12 2.81 -6.91
C THR A 172 -17.99 4.29 -6.51
N MET A 173 -16.99 5.01 -7.05
CA MET A 173 -16.72 6.41 -6.70
C MET A 173 -17.94 7.31 -6.94
N ALA A 174 -18.68 7.10 -8.03
CA ALA A 174 -19.87 7.89 -8.35
C ALA A 174 -20.98 7.70 -7.31
N TYR A 175 -21.16 6.47 -6.81
CA TYR A 175 -22.16 6.16 -5.78
C TYR A 175 -21.79 6.82 -4.45
N THR A 176 -20.53 6.67 -4.03
CA THR A 176 -20.04 7.32 -2.80
C THR A 176 -20.16 8.85 -2.92
N SER A 177 -19.78 9.44 -4.05
CA SER A 177 -19.89 10.89 -4.29
C SER A 177 -21.35 11.37 -4.16
N ALA A 178 -22.30 10.65 -4.77
CA ALA A 178 -23.72 10.98 -4.66
C ALA A 178 -24.22 10.88 -3.22
N ALA A 179 -23.86 9.81 -2.49
CA ALA A 179 -24.23 9.66 -1.09
C ALA A 179 -23.68 10.81 -0.23
N LEU A 180 -22.40 11.16 -0.39
CA LEU A 180 -21.76 12.23 0.35
C LEU A 180 -22.37 13.61 0.02
N ALA A 181 -22.79 13.85 -1.22
CA ALA A 181 -23.45 15.10 -1.60
C ALA A 181 -24.76 15.35 -0.82
N PHE A 182 -25.47 14.28 -0.42
CA PHE A 182 -26.66 14.39 0.42
C PHE A 182 -26.35 14.35 1.92
N MET A 183 -25.31 13.61 2.35
CA MET A 183 -24.94 13.47 3.76
C MET A 183 -24.20 14.69 4.32
N LEU A 184 -23.46 15.41 3.47
CA LEU A 184 -22.56 16.47 3.89
C LEU A 184 -23.07 17.85 3.49
N LYS A 185 -23.18 18.72 4.49
CA LYS A 185 -23.19 20.17 4.31
C LYS A 185 -21.82 20.70 4.72
N THR A 186 -21.04 21.16 3.75
CA THR A 186 -19.63 21.52 3.95
C THR A 186 -19.35 23.00 3.68
N PRO A 187 -18.53 23.66 4.51
CA PRO A 187 -18.03 25.02 4.24
C PRO A 187 -16.78 25.03 3.34
N VAL A 188 -16.23 23.86 3.01
CA VAL A 188 -14.99 23.69 2.24
C VAL A 188 -15.20 22.69 1.09
N PRO A 189 -14.43 22.78 0.00
CA PRO A 189 -14.49 21.81 -1.09
C PRO A 189 -14.15 20.40 -0.61
N ILE A 190 -14.89 19.41 -1.13
CA ILE A 190 -14.63 17.98 -0.96
C ILE A 190 -14.47 17.37 -2.35
N VAL A 191 -13.35 16.70 -2.60
CA VAL A 191 -13.02 16.09 -3.90
C VAL A 191 -12.77 14.60 -3.70
N LEU A 192 -13.40 13.76 -4.52
CA LEU A 192 -13.08 12.33 -4.59
C LEU A 192 -12.17 12.08 -5.80
N THR A 193 -11.16 11.22 -5.63
CA THR A 193 -10.22 10.84 -6.69
C THR A 193 -9.76 9.41 -6.56
#